data_AF-A0A6A6Z5B9-F1
#
_entry.id   AF-A0A6A6Z5B9-F1
#
_cell.length_a   1.000
_cell.length_b   1.000
_cell.length_c   1.000
_cell.angle_alpha   90.00
_cell.angle_beta   90.00
_cell.angle_gamma   90.00
#
_symmetry.space_group_name_H-M   'P 1'
#
loop_
_entity.id
_entity.type
_entity.pdbx_description
1 polymer ?
#
loop_
_entity_poly.entity_id
_entity_poly.type
_entity_poly.pdbx_seq_one_letter_code
_entity_poly.pdbx_strand_id
1 'polypeptide(L)'
;MPKVFTSSLGLYEIGLEMDQDLPFKSAGHVVLVFLTVDYINFFEVPLPGLAQKPSLQPLASCLGKDLLPGLQHLEIRFQNTKLGPAIDPWGHHDNGTMKLGSDFRTSCHKVLIDWIILFAIDHIKHIPRVELKGYIKTSLKQKWEAILADERKGIVHDLTAEKAAAQALTIHDVPPS
;
A
#
# COMPACT_ATOMS: atom_id res chain seq x y z
N MET A 1 15.90 -4.25 15.93
CA MET A 1 15.91 -2.98 15.16
C MET A 1 14.96 -3.13 13.99
N PRO A 2 14.10 -2.13 13.67
CA PRO A 2 13.19 -2.23 12.52
C PRO A 2 13.97 -2.25 11.20
N LYS A 3 13.54 -3.08 10.25
CA LYS A 3 13.97 -2.97 8.84
C LYS A 3 13.03 -2.00 8.12
N VAL A 4 13.60 -0.96 7.52
CA VAL A 4 12.83 0.14 6.90
C VAL A 4 12.97 0.08 5.38
N PHE A 5 11.85 0.10 4.67
CA PHE A 5 11.80 0.11 3.21
C PHE A 5 11.13 1.37 2.71
N THR A 6 11.79 2.07 1.79
CA THR A 6 11.31 3.32 1.20
C THR A 6 10.81 3.15 -0.23
N SER A 7 11.04 1.99 -0.84
CA SER A 7 10.55 1.61 -2.17
C SER A 7 10.11 0.15 -2.18
N SER A 8 9.07 -0.16 -2.96
CA SER A 8 8.57 -1.53 -3.16
C SER A 8 9.57 -2.40 -3.93
N LEU A 9 10.39 -1.81 -4.82
CA LEU A 9 11.47 -2.52 -5.52
C LEU A 9 12.50 -3.08 -4.54
N GLY A 10 12.84 -2.30 -3.51
CA GLY A 10 13.74 -2.77 -2.46
C GLY A 10 13.22 -4.02 -1.76
N LEU A 11 11.90 -4.15 -1.54
CA LEU A 11 11.31 -5.38 -0.99
C LEU A 11 11.31 -6.56 -1.97
N TYR A 12 11.16 -6.30 -3.26
CA TYR A 12 11.18 -7.33 -4.30
C TYR A 12 12.59 -7.89 -4.53
N GLU A 13 13.58 -7.00 -4.64
CA GLU A 13 15.00 -7.35 -4.72
C GLU A 13 15.41 -8.15 -3.46
N ILE A 14 14.90 -7.74 -2.30
CA ILE A 14 15.08 -8.47 -1.05
C ILE A 14 14.36 -9.82 -1.06
N GLY A 15 13.15 -9.93 -1.62
CA GLY A 15 12.46 -11.21 -1.76
C GLY A 15 13.23 -12.22 -2.62
N LEU A 16 13.93 -11.74 -3.65
CA LEU A 16 14.81 -12.54 -4.51
C LEU A 16 16.15 -12.89 -3.82
N GLU A 17 16.71 -11.99 -3.00
CA GLU A 17 17.93 -12.23 -2.22
C GLU A 17 17.67 -13.09 -0.95
N MET A 18 16.45 -13.08 -0.42
CA MET A 18 16.04 -13.74 0.83
C MET A 18 16.04 -15.27 0.77
N ASP A 19 16.14 -15.86 -0.41
CA ASP A 19 16.32 -17.30 -0.56
C ASP A 19 17.74 -17.74 -0.10
N GLN A 20 18.68 -16.80 0.05
CA GLN A 20 20.07 -17.09 0.42
C GLN A 20 20.55 -16.50 1.76
N ASP A 21 19.76 -15.68 2.46
CA ASP A 21 20.26 -14.90 3.61
C ASP A 21 19.46 -15.07 4.93
N LEU A 22 20.12 -15.63 5.95
CA LEU A 22 19.64 -15.82 7.34
C LEU A 22 19.14 -14.56 8.10
N PRO A 23 19.62 -13.31 7.85
CA PRO A 23 19.23 -12.14 8.65
C PRO A 23 17.78 -11.67 8.43
N PHE A 24 17.06 -12.22 7.45
CA PHE A 24 15.67 -11.83 7.17
C PHE A 24 14.63 -12.72 7.84
N LYS A 25 14.93 -14.01 8.05
CA LYS A 25 14.07 -14.90 8.85
C LYS A 25 13.89 -14.41 10.29
N SER A 26 14.81 -13.59 10.79
CA SER A 26 14.78 -12.98 12.12
C SER A 26 14.17 -11.56 12.16
N ALA A 27 13.71 -11.01 11.03
CA ALA A 27 13.14 -9.67 10.96
C ALA A 27 11.76 -9.62 11.64
N GLY A 28 11.75 -9.37 12.95
CA GLY A 28 10.52 -9.25 13.73
C GLY A 28 9.72 -7.98 13.48
N HIS A 29 10.33 -6.96 12.89
CA HIS A 29 9.70 -5.66 12.67
C HIS A 29 10.10 -5.05 11.31
N VAL A 30 9.11 -4.83 10.45
CA VAL A 30 9.22 -4.17 9.14
C VAL A 30 8.46 -2.85 9.14
N VAL A 31 9.05 -1.82 8.54
CA VAL A 31 8.45 -0.50 8.35
C VAL A 31 8.43 -0.17 6.86
N LEU A 32 7.25 0.05 6.30
CA LEU A 32 7.05 0.51 4.93
C LEU A 32 6.89 2.04 4.94
N VAL A 33 7.63 2.73 4.08
CA VAL A 33 7.65 4.20 3.96
C VAL A 33 7.62 4.58 2.48
N PHE A 34 6.66 4.00 1.76
CA PHE A 34 6.57 4.10 0.30
C PHE A 34 5.92 5.40 -0.14
N LEU A 35 6.11 5.77 -1.41
CA LEU A 35 5.24 6.73 -2.06
C LEU A 35 3.85 6.12 -2.27
N THR A 36 2.84 6.97 -2.49
CA THR A 36 1.46 6.49 -2.70
C THR A 36 1.35 5.55 -3.90
N VAL A 37 2.01 5.88 -5.01
CA VAL A 37 2.08 5.02 -6.20
C VAL A 37 2.76 3.68 -5.92
N ASP A 38 3.79 3.67 -5.09
CA ASP A 38 4.49 2.45 -4.71
C ASP A 38 3.62 1.54 -3.83
N TYR A 39 2.81 2.10 -2.92
CA TYR A 39 1.82 1.32 -2.18
C TYR A 39 0.74 0.74 -3.09
N ILE A 40 0.24 1.55 -4.02
CA ILE A 40 -0.76 1.13 -5.02
C ILE A 40 -0.23 -0.05 -5.84
N ASN A 41 1.02 0.00 -6.29
CA ASN A 41 1.66 -1.08 -7.03
C ASN A 41 1.95 -2.29 -6.13
N PHE A 42 2.44 -2.06 -4.90
CA PHE A 42 2.82 -3.12 -3.99
C PHE A 42 1.63 -3.99 -3.55
N PHE A 43 0.48 -3.36 -3.29
CA PHE A 43 -0.76 -4.03 -2.90
C PHE A 43 -1.73 -4.25 -4.08
N GLU A 44 -1.26 -4.03 -5.32
CA GLU A 44 -2.04 -4.24 -6.55
C GLU A 44 -3.45 -3.60 -6.52
N VAL A 45 -3.52 -2.36 -6.05
CA VAL A 45 -4.78 -1.60 -5.97
C VAL A 45 -5.27 -1.31 -7.41
N PRO A 46 -6.41 -1.85 -7.85
CA PRO A 46 -6.84 -1.86 -9.25
C PRO A 46 -7.47 -0.52 -9.62
N LEU A 47 -6.63 0.46 -9.97
CA LEU A 47 -7.06 1.81 -10.29
C LEU A 47 -7.01 2.07 -11.80
N PRO A 48 -8.06 2.65 -12.40
CA PRO A 48 -8.12 2.87 -13.85
C PRO A 48 -7.08 3.92 -14.29
N GLY A 49 -6.55 3.77 -15.51
CA GLY A 49 -5.57 4.71 -16.07
C GLY A 49 -4.14 4.56 -15.56
N LEU A 50 -3.89 3.69 -14.58
CA LEU A 50 -2.54 3.33 -14.16
C LEU A 50 -2.04 2.14 -14.99
N ALA A 51 -0.81 2.22 -15.50
CA ALA A 51 -0.17 1.13 -16.23
C ALA A 51 0.28 0.02 -15.27
N GLN A 52 -0.67 -0.63 -14.61
CA GLN A 52 -0.42 -1.80 -13.76
C GLN A 52 -0.43 -3.04 -14.62
N LYS A 53 0.70 -3.75 -14.66
CA LYS A 53 0.73 -5.12 -15.20
C LYS A 53 0.38 -6.05 -14.04
N PRO A 54 -0.69 -6.84 -14.13
CA PRO A 54 -0.95 -7.85 -13.11
C PRO A 54 0.27 -8.77 -13.03
N SER A 55 0.82 -8.91 -11.82
CA SER A 55 1.96 -9.78 -11.59
C SER A 55 1.49 -11.22 -11.40
N LEU A 56 2.33 -12.20 -11.72
CA LEU A 56 2.04 -13.60 -11.39
C LEU A 56 2.06 -13.85 -9.87
N GLN A 57 2.77 -13.00 -9.13
CA GLN A 57 2.87 -13.04 -7.67
C GLN A 57 2.88 -11.60 -7.12
N PRO A 58 1.82 -11.19 -6.39
CA PRO A 58 1.71 -9.84 -5.83
C PRO A 58 2.95 -9.51 -5.00
N LEU A 59 3.53 -8.33 -5.14
CA LEU A 59 4.72 -7.94 -4.38
C LEU A 59 4.48 -8.06 -2.86
N ALA A 60 3.29 -7.72 -2.39
CA ALA A 60 2.89 -7.86 -0.98
C ALA A 60 2.90 -9.30 -0.45
N SER A 61 2.96 -10.33 -1.32
CA SER A 61 3.15 -11.72 -0.88
C SER A 61 4.46 -11.95 -0.12
N CYS A 62 5.46 -11.08 -0.29
CA CYS A 62 6.70 -11.11 0.50
C CYS A 62 6.48 -10.91 2.01
N LEU A 63 5.34 -10.36 2.42
CA LEU A 63 4.92 -10.24 3.82
C LEU A 63 4.33 -11.53 4.40
N GLY A 64 4.15 -12.56 3.57
CA GLY A 64 3.65 -13.87 3.95
C GLY A 64 4.58 -14.60 4.92
N LYS A 65 4.03 -15.57 5.66
CA LYS A 65 4.77 -16.38 6.63
C LYS A 65 5.86 -17.24 5.99
N ASP A 66 5.72 -17.56 4.71
CA ASP A 66 6.70 -18.38 3.98
C ASP A 66 8.02 -17.64 3.79
N LEU A 67 7.95 -16.31 3.56
CA LEU A 67 9.11 -15.47 3.30
C LEU A 67 9.57 -14.73 4.55
N LEU A 68 8.64 -14.27 5.40
CA LEU A 68 8.93 -13.58 6.66
C LEU A 68 8.30 -14.29 7.86
N PRO A 69 8.73 -15.52 8.19
CA PRO A 69 8.15 -16.31 9.28
C PRO A 69 8.30 -15.63 10.66
N GLY A 70 9.34 -14.82 10.83
CA GLY A 70 9.62 -14.08 12.06
C GLY A 70 8.85 -12.78 12.22
N LEU A 71 8.10 -12.31 11.20
CA LEU A 71 7.46 -10.99 11.23
C LEU A 71 6.36 -10.90 12.29
N GLN A 72 6.60 -10.07 13.30
CA GLN A 72 5.65 -9.82 14.40
C GLN A 72 4.99 -8.45 14.29
N HIS A 73 5.68 -7.48 13.69
CA HIS A 73 5.26 -6.09 13.63
C HIS A 73 5.47 -5.51 12.23
N LEU A 74 4.39 -5.06 11.61
CA LEU A 74 4.39 -4.25 10.41
C LEU A 74 3.96 -2.82 10.73
N GLU A 75 4.72 -1.84 10.28
CA GLU A 75 4.33 -0.43 10.33
C GLU A 75 4.21 0.11 8.89
N ILE A 76 3.07 0.72 8.57
CA ILE A 76 2.81 1.36 7.27
C ILE A 76 2.78 2.88 7.50
N ARG A 77 3.72 3.61 6.91
CA ARG A 77 3.85 5.07 7.05
C ARG A 77 3.42 5.80 5.80
N PHE A 78 2.31 6.54 5.91
CA PHE A 78 1.81 7.36 4.82
C PHE A 78 2.52 8.72 4.74
N GLN A 79 2.90 9.09 3.52
CA GLN A 79 3.65 10.31 3.20
C GLN A 79 2.84 11.59 3.40
N ASN A 80 3.57 12.71 3.57
CA ASN A 80 3.00 14.03 3.72
C ASN A 80 2.15 14.45 2.51
N THR A 81 0.95 14.96 2.77
CA THR A 81 0.03 15.47 1.75
C THR A 81 0.56 16.71 1.02
N LYS A 82 1.56 17.40 1.57
CA LYS A 82 2.20 18.58 0.95
C LYS A 82 3.00 18.26 -0.31
N LEU A 83 3.30 16.98 -0.56
CA LEU A 83 3.95 16.57 -1.80
C LEU A 83 3.01 16.71 -3.02
N GLY A 84 1.69 16.75 -2.79
CA GLY A 84 0.70 17.15 -3.78
C GLY A 84 0.78 16.33 -5.08
N PRO A 85 0.82 17.00 -6.25
CA PRO A 85 0.88 16.33 -7.55
C PRO A 85 2.07 15.38 -7.74
N ALA A 86 3.20 15.61 -7.06
CA ALA A 86 4.43 14.83 -7.24
C ALA A 86 4.31 13.37 -6.80
N ILE A 87 3.27 13.04 -6.03
CA ILE A 87 2.98 11.70 -5.54
C ILE A 87 1.57 11.25 -5.92
N ASP A 88 0.90 12.01 -6.80
CA ASP A 88 -0.42 11.64 -7.29
C ASP A 88 -0.31 10.50 -8.30
N PRO A 89 -1.06 9.40 -8.17
CA PRO A 89 -0.98 8.28 -9.09
C PRO A 89 -1.29 8.66 -10.55
N TRP A 90 -2.14 9.67 -10.75
CA TRP A 90 -2.51 10.20 -12.07
C TRP A 90 -1.79 11.50 -12.41
N GLY A 91 -0.73 11.84 -11.67
CA GLY A 91 0.15 12.96 -12.01
C GLY A 91 0.72 12.81 -13.42
N HIS A 92 0.55 13.83 -14.27
CA HIS A 92 1.05 13.78 -15.63
C HIS A 92 2.57 14.03 -15.66
N HIS A 93 3.34 13.00 -16.00
CA HIS A 93 4.77 13.11 -16.29
C HIS A 93 4.98 13.15 -17.81
N ASP A 94 5.49 14.25 -18.34
CA ASP A 94 5.92 14.37 -19.74
C ASP A 94 7.45 14.43 -19.75
N ASN A 95 8.10 13.46 -20.41
CA ASN A 95 9.56 13.27 -20.43
C ASN A 95 10.22 13.27 -19.04
N GLY A 96 9.55 12.70 -18.02
CA GLY A 96 10.05 12.65 -16.64
C GLY A 96 9.86 13.95 -15.84
N THR A 97 9.39 15.02 -16.48
CA THR A 97 9.00 16.27 -15.83
C THR A 97 7.51 16.30 -15.56
N MET A 98 7.14 16.56 -14.30
CA MET A 98 5.74 16.73 -13.92
C MET A 98 5.20 18.05 -14.47
N LYS A 99 4.19 18.00 -15.35
CA LYS A 99 3.49 19.19 -15.83
C LYS A 99 2.30 19.47 -14.92
N LEU A 100 2.44 20.43 -14.01
CA LEU A 100 1.27 21.02 -13.36
C LEU A 100 0.60 21.97 -14.34
N GLY A 101 -0.50 21.54 -14.97
CA GLY A 101 -1.47 22.49 -15.49
C GLY A 101 -2.03 23.33 -14.34
N SER A 102 -2.44 24.57 -14.60
CA SER A 102 -3.09 25.44 -13.61
C SER A 102 -4.35 24.82 -13.00
N ASP A 103 -4.95 23.84 -13.68
CA ASP A 103 -6.18 23.16 -13.29
C ASP A 103 -5.96 21.74 -12.74
N PHE A 104 -4.70 21.36 -12.46
CA PHE A 104 -4.40 20.01 -11.98
C PHE A 104 -5.05 19.75 -10.61
N ARG A 105 -6.00 18.82 -10.58
CA ARG A 105 -6.68 18.37 -9.35
C ARG A 105 -5.97 17.14 -8.82
N THR A 106 -5.48 17.22 -7.59
CA THR A 106 -4.95 16.03 -6.92
C THR A 106 -6.07 15.14 -6.42
N SER A 107 -5.80 13.84 -6.47
CA SER A 107 -6.55 12.80 -5.81
C SER A 107 -6.66 13.06 -4.33
N CYS A 108 -7.81 12.69 -3.75
CA CYS A 108 -7.99 12.80 -2.33
C CYS A 108 -7.12 11.76 -1.61
N HIS A 109 -6.08 12.21 -0.89
CA HIS A 109 -5.19 11.35 -0.10
C HIS A 109 -5.93 10.40 0.85
N LYS A 110 -7.07 10.83 1.41
CA LYS A 110 -7.92 9.98 2.25
C LYS A 110 -8.45 8.77 1.47
N VAL A 111 -8.91 8.99 0.24
CA VAL A 111 -9.50 7.94 -0.60
C VAL A 111 -8.42 6.96 -1.06
N LEU A 112 -7.25 7.48 -1.47
CA LEU A 112 -6.10 6.65 -1.85
C LEU A 112 -5.66 5.73 -0.70
N ILE A 113 -5.54 6.25 0.52
CA ILE A 113 -5.19 5.44 1.69
C ILE A 113 -6.27 4.38 1.99
N ASP A 114 -7.55 4.75 1.87
CA ASP A 114 -8.65 3.80 2.13
C ASP A 114 -8.58 2.62 1.16
N TRP A 115 -8.34 2.87 -0.14
CA TRP A 115 -8.12 1.81 -1.12
C TRP A 115 -6.84 1.02 -0.86
N ILE A 116 -5.71 1.67 -0.59
CA ILE A 116 -4.46 0.98 -0.26
C ILE A 116 -4.67 -0.03 0.87
N ILE A 117 -5.31 0.36 1.97
CA ILE A 117 -5.51 -0.54 3.12
C ILE A 117 -6.56 -1.63 2.79
N LEU A 118 -7.61 -1.29 2.06
CA LEU A 118 -8.64 -2.23 1.61
C LEU A 118 -8.06 -3.43 0.85
N PHE A 119 -7.07 -3.21 -0.01
CA PHE A 119 -6.39 -4.29 -0.74
C PHE A 119 -5.22 -4.87 0.06
N ALA A 120 -4.55 -4.08 0.90
CA ALA A 120 -3.46 -4.57 1.75
C ALA A 120 -3.93 -5.62 2.77
N ILE A 121 -5.19 -5.56 3.22
CA ILE A 121 -5.69 -6.41 4.30
C ILE A 121 -5.47 -7.91 4.07
N ASP A 122 -5.60 -8.36 2.82
CA ASP A 122 -5.41 -9.76 2.43
C ASP A 122 -3.98 -10.24 2.67
N HIS A 123 -3.02 -9.32 2.66
CA HIS A 123 -1.59 -9.58 2.80
C HIS A 123 -1.04 -9.29 4.20
N ILE A 124 -1.79 -8.62 5.07
CA ILE A 124 -1.25 -8.15 6.36
C ILE A 124 -2.05 -8.61 7.57
N LYS A 125 -3.26 -9.15 7.37
CA LYS A 125 -4.13 -9.58 8.49
C LYS A 125 -3.55 -10.67 9.37
N HIS A 126 -2.64 -11.49 8.84
CA HIS A 126 -1.95 -12.53 9.62
C HIS A 126 -0.82 -12.00 10.51
N ILE A 127 -0.42 -10.74 10.36
CA ILE A 127 0.69 -10.14 11.10
C ILE A 127 0.20 -9.70 12.48
N PRO A 128 0.83 -10.14 13.60
CA PRO A 128 0.32 -9.91 14.96
C PRO A 128 0.10 -8.44 15.33
N ARG A 129 0.98 -7.54 14.87
CA ARG A 129 0.85 -6.10 15.09
C ARG A 129 0.98 -5.36 13.77
N VAL A 130 -0.07 -4.66 13.36
CA VAL A 130 -0.05 -3.74 12.22
C VAL A 130 -0.34 -2.33 12.73
N GLU A 131 0.54 -1.38 12.44
CA GLU A 131 0.38 0.03 12.82
C GLU A 131 0.29 0.92 11.59
N LEU A 132 -0.71 1.81 11.59
CA LEU A 132 -0.87 2.83 10.56
C LEU A 132 -0.35 4.17 11.10
N LYS A 133 0.72 4.70 10.51
CA LYS A 133 1.39 5.94 10.93
C LYS A 133 1.56 6.93 9.77
N GLY A 134 2.08 8.11 10.10
CA GLY A 134 2.26 9.19 9.14
C GLY A 134 0.97 9.98 8.91
N TYR A 135 0.79 10.47 7.68
CA TYR A 135 -0.31 11.35 7.32
C TYR A 135 -1.54 10.56 6.90
N ILE A 136 -2.31 10.12 7.89
CA ILE A 136 -3.60 9.45 7.72
C ILE A 136 -4.65 10.18 8.57
N LYS A 137 -5.85 10.38 8.02
CA LYS A 137 -6.94 10.99 8.79
C LYS A 137 -7.33 10.07 9.96
N THR A 138 -7.52 10.65 11.15
CA THR A 138 -7.84 9.91 12.38
C THR A 138 -9.01 8.94 12.20
N SER A 139 -10.10 9.38 11.56
CA SER A 139 -11.28 8.53 11.32
C SER A 139 -10.96 7.30 10.46
N LEU A 140 -10.07 7.46 9.47
CA LEU A 140 -9.67 6.38 8.57
C LEU A 140 -8.72 5.41 9.29
N LYS A 141 -7.78 5.96 10.07
CA LYS A 141 -6.90 5.18 10.92
C LYS A 141 -7.70 4.31 11.90
N GLN A 142 -8.66 4.90 12.62
CA GLN A 142 -9.50 4.19 13.58
C GLN A 142 -10.33 3.08 12.92
N LYS A 143 -10.96 3.35 11.77
CA LYS A 143 -11.69 2.34 10.98
C LYS A 143 -10.80 1.11 10.72
N TRP A 144 -9.63 1.32 10.13
CA TRP A 144 -8.78 0.22 9.69
C TRP A 144 -8.05 -0.48 10.84
N GLU A 145 -7.64 0.24 11.89
CA GLU A 145 -7.07 -0.39 13.09
C GLU A 145 -8.08 -1.30 13.79
N ALA A 146 -9.37 -0.91 13.82
CA ALA A 146 -10.44 -1.74 14.34
C ALA A 146 -10.65 -3.01 13.49
N ILE A 147 -10.82 -2.86 12.17
CA ILE A 147 -10.98 -4.01 11.26
C ILE A 147 -9.79 -4.97 11.37
N LEU A 148 -8.55 -4.46 11.34
CA LEU A 148 -7.35 -5.28 11.47
C LEU A 148 -7.27 -5.98 12.83
N ALA A 149 -7.74 -5.35 13.91
CA ALA A 149 -7.78 -5.97 15.24
C ALA A 149 -8.79 -7.12 15.31
N ASP A 150 -9.91 -6.98 14.61
CA ASP A 150 -10.96 -7.99 14.55
C ASP A 150 -10.56 -9.17 13.65
N GLU A 151 -9.97 -8.90 12.48
CA GLU A 151 -9.42 -9.94 11.60
C GLU A 151 -8.40 -10.83 12.32
N ARG A 152 -7.52 -10.23 13.15
CA ARG A 152 -6.55 -10.96 13.96
C ARG A 152 -7.18 -11.87 15.02
N LYS A 153 -8.41 -11.55 15.45
CA LYS A 153 -9.20 -12.39 16.38
C LYS A 153 -10.05 -13.43 15.63
N GLY A 154 -9.95 -13.49 14.30
CA GLY A 154 -10.76 -14.37 13.46
C GLY A 154 -12.17 -13.82 13.16
N ILE A 155 -12.44 -12.55 13.46
CA ILE A 155 -13.69 -11.88 13.07
C ILE A 155 -13.50 -11.34 11.65
N VAL A 156 -13.99 -12.10 10.69
CA VAL A 156 -13.84 -11.79 9.26
C VAL A 156 -14.82 -10.69 8.86
N HIS A 157 -14.31 -9.65 8.22
CA HIS A 157 -15.07 -8.60 7.58
C HIS A 157 -15.24 -8.92 6.09
N ASP A 158 -16.48 -8.96 5.61
CA ASP A 158 -16.74 -9.04 4.18
C ASP A 158 -16.49 -7.67 3.55
N LEU A 159 -15.40 -7.57 2.79
CA LEU A 159 -14.98 -6.37 2.07
C LEU A 159 -15.19 -6.50 0.55
N THR A 160 -15.97 -7.50 0.13
CA THR A 160 -16.19 -7.83 -1.28
C THR A 160 -16.86 -6.68 -2.01
N ALA A 161 -17.88 -6.07 -1.40
CA ALA A 161 -18.61 -4.95 -1.99
C ALA A 161 -17.72 -3.72 -2.16
N GLU A 162 -16.89 -3.39 -1.17
CA GLU A 162 -15.97 -2.27 -1.21
C GLU A 162 -14.87 -2.48 -2.26
N LYS A 163 -14.31 -3.69 -2.35
CA LYS A 163 -13.32 -4.04 -3.39
C LYS A 163 -13.95 -3.96 -4.79
N ALA A 164 -15.16 -4.49 -4.96
CA ALA A 164 -15.88 -4.43 -6.22
C ALA A 164 -16.21 -2.97 -6.62
N ALA A 165 -16.58 -2.12 -5.66
CA ALA A 165 -16.82 -0.70 -5.91
C ALA A 165 -15.55 0.03 -6.35
N ALA A 166 -14.39 -0.26 -5.75
CA ALA A 166 -13.12 0.29 -6.19
C ALA A 166 -12.70 -0.23 -7.59
N GLN A 167 -12.95 -1.51 -7.87
CA GLN A 167 -12.67 -2.15 -9.17
C GLN A 167 -13.60 -1.68 -10.30
N ALA A 168 -14.81 -1.24 -9.97
CA ALA A 168 -15.79 -0.75 -10.95
C ALA A 168 -15.51 0.68 -11.42
N LEU A 169 -14.52 1.37 -10.84
CA LEU A 169 -14.13 2.71 -11.25
C LEU A 169 -13.66 2.72 -12.71
N THR A 170 -14.12 3.71 -13.45
CA THR A 170 -13.71 4.00 -14.82
C THR A 170 -12.73 5.18 -14.86
N ILE A 171 -12.15 5.44 -16.02
CA ILE A 171 -11.30 6.62 -16.23
C ILE A 171 -12.07 7.94 -15.98
N HIS A 172 -13.41 7.92 -16.02
CA HIS A 172 -14.24 9.10 -15.74
C HIS A 172 -14.46 9.35 -14.25
N ASP A 173 -14.13 8.37 -13.40
CA ASP A 173 -14.30 8.45 -11.94
C ASP A 173 -13.02 8.91 -11.23
N VAL A 174 -11.94 9.12 -11.97
CA VAL A 174 -10.63 9.57 -11.45
C VAL A 174 -10.32 11.00 -11.89
N PRO A 175 -9.41 11.71 -11.19
CA PRO A 175 -9.04 13.06 -11.60
C PRO A 175 -8.59 13.07 -13.07
N PRO A 176 -8.99 14.10 -13.84
CA PRO A 176 -8.57 14.20 -15.23
C PRO A 176 -7.05 14.32 -15.30
N SER A 177 -6.44 13.44 -16.11
CA SER A 177 -5.03 13.48 -16.48
C SER A 177 -4.75 14.62 -17.46
#